data_AF-A0A0N1IPK5-F1
#
_entry.id   AF-A0A0N1IPK5-F1
#
_cell.length_a   1.000
_cell.length_b   1.000
_cell.length_c   1.000
_cell.angle_alpha   90.00
_cell.angle_beta   90.00
_cell.angle_gamma   90.00
#
_symmetry.space_group_name_H-M   'P 1'
#
loop_
_entity.id
_entity.type
_entity.pdbx_description
1 polymer ?
#
loop_
_entity_poly.entity_id
_entity_poly.type
_entity_poly.pdbx_seq_one_letter_code
_entity_poly.pdbx_strand_id
1 'polypeptide(L)'
;MNVDDVISNRRLLIAYVKCVLEKGRCTPEGKELKSHITEALQSGCDKCTDRQRRSIRKVIKHLIHNENNYWNQLVNMYDPNKIYSKMYERELGTI
;
A
#
# COMPACT_ATOMS: atom_id res chain seq x y z
N MET A 1 8.45 11.61 4.17
CA MET A 1 8.46 10.33 4.90
C MET A 1 9.49 9.38 4.28
N ASN A 2 10.24 8.62 5.09
CA ASN A 2 11.06 7.52 4.60
C ASN A 2 10.25 6.21 4.68
N VAL A 3 10.01 5.56 3.54
CA VAL A 3 9.24 4.32 3.48
C VAL A 3 9.98 3.15 4.11
N ASP A 4 11.32 3.13 4.04
CA ASP A 4 12.12 2.02 4.55
C ASP A 4 12.03 1.95 6.09
N ASP A 5 11.92 3.09 6.78
CA ASP A 5 11.71 3.16 8.23
C ASP A 5 10.30 2.68 8.64
N VAL A 6 9.30 2.91 7.78
CA VAL A 6 7.92 2.47 8.02
C VAL A 6 7.79 0.96 7.86
N ILE A 7 8.29 0.39 6.76
CA ILE A 7 8.16 -1.05 6.49
C ILE A 7 9.06 -1.91 7.40
N SER A 8 10.15 -1.36 7.93
CA SER A 8 10.98 -2.03 8.93
C SER A 8 10.36 -2.05 10.33
N ASN A 9 9.40 -1.17 10.61
CA ASN A 9 8.67 -1.12 11.88
C ASN A 9 7.23 -1.60 11.70
N ARG A 10 7.01 -2.91 11.91
CA ARG A 10 5.69 -3.55 11.78
C ARG A 10 4.58 -2.84 12.56
N ARG A 11 4.85 -2.33 13.77
CA ARG A 11 3.86 -1.62 14.60
C ARG A 11 3.43 -0.32 13.92
N LEU A 12 4.39 0.45 13.40
CA LEU A 12 4.13 1.69 12.67
C LEU A 12 3.40 1.41 11.35
N LEU A 13 3.88 0.43 10.57
CA LEU A 13 3.24 0.00 9.33
C LEU A 13 1.77 -0.36 9.55
N ILE A 14 1.47 -1.21 10.54
CA ILE A 14 0.09 -1.62 10.84
C ILE A 14 -0.77 -0.43 11.27
N ALA A 15 -0.23 0.53 12.02
CA ALA A 15 -0.98 1.73 12.39
C ALA A 15 -1.39 2.53 11.13
N TYR A 16 -0.48 2.68 10.16
CA TYR A 16 -0.80 3.34 8.90
C TYR A 16 -1.77 2.54 8.06
N VAL A 17 -1.57 1.23 7.91
CA VAL A 17 -2.49 0.36 7.16
C VAL A 17 -3.89 0.38 7.74
N LYS A 18 -4.04 0.37 9.07
CA LYS A 18 -5.34 0.52 9.74
C LYS A 18 -5.97 1.88 9.47
N CYS A 19 -5.19 2.94 9.41
CA CYS A 19 -5.66 4.25 8.97
C CYS A 19 -6.17 4.22 7.52
N VAL A 20 -5.42 3.59 6.61
CA VAL A 20 -5.83 3.41 5.20
C VAL A 20 -7.17 2.66 5.14
N LEU A 21 -7.30 1.56 5.89
CA LEU A 21 -8.51 0.75 6.00
C LEU A 21 -9.65 1.39 6.81
N GLU A 22 -9.51 2.65 7.25
CA GLU A 22 -10.50 3.36 8.08
C GLU A 22 -10.82 2.67 9.43
N LYS A 23 -9.87 1.87 9.94
CA LYS A 23 -9.93 1.13 11.20
C LYS A 23 -9.07 1.76 12.30
N GLY A 24 -8.61 2.98 12.11
CA GLY A 24 -7.73 3.67 13.05
C GLY A 24 -7.50 5.15 12.71
N ARG A 25 -6.86 5.87 13.63
CA ARG A 25 -6.50 7.28 13.42
C ARG A 25 -5.36 7.40 12.41
N CYS A 26 -5.48 8.37 11.52
CA CYS A 26 -4.42 8.72 10.57
C CYS A 26 -3.56 9.86 11.10
N THR A 27 -2.24 9.68 11.07
CA THR A 27 -1.29 10.82 11.13
C THR A 27 -1.28 11.55 9.78
N PRO A 28 -0.73 12.77 9.67
CA PRO A 28 -0.57 13.44 8.38
C PRO A 28 0.15 12.57 7.34
N GLU A 29 1.20 11.84 7.74
CA GLU A 29 1.95 10.93 6.88
C GLU A 29 1.12 9.70 6.50
N GLY A 30 0.32 9.17 7.43
CA GLY A 30 -0.63 8.09 7.15
C GLY A 30 -1.69 8.48 6.11
N LYS A 31 -2.12 9.76 6.08
CA LYS A 31 -3.04 10.28 5.05
C LYS A 31 -2.38 10.35 3.68
N GLU A 32 -1.12 10.76 3.63
CA GLU A 32 -0.33 10.76 2.38
C GLU A 32 -0.19 9.32 1.85
N LEU A 33 0.17 8.36 2.71
CA LEU A 33 0.25 6.95 2.34
C LEU A 33 -1.11 6.39 1.88
N LYS A 34 -2.20 6.76 2.56
CA LYS A 34 -3.57 6.41 2.15
C LYS A 34 -3.85 6.87 0.73
N SER A 35 -3.63 8.14 0.43
CA SER A 35 -3.86 8.70 -0.91
C SER A 35 -3.10 7.94 -1.99
N HIS A 36 -1.83 7.65 -1.73
CA HIS A 36 -0.94 6.99 -2.68
C HIS A 36 -1.25 5.51 -2.91
N ILE A 37 -1.54 4.75 -1.85
CA ILE A 37 -1.97 3.36 -1.98
C ILE A 37 -3.31 3.27 -2.71
N THR A 38 -4.26 4.13 -2.35
CA THR A 38 -5.57 4.18 -3.01
C THR A 38 -5.42 4.49 -4.50
N GLU A 39 -4.63 5.48 -4.88
CA GLU A 39 -4.38 5.81 -6.29
C GLU A 39 -3.69 4.66 -7.06
N ALA A 40 -2.72 3.99 -6.44
CA ALA A 40 -2.07 2.83 -7.03
C ALA A 40 -3.04 1.67 -7.29
N LEU A 41 -3.97 1.43 -6.36
CA LEU A 41 -4.96 0.35 -6.47
C LEU A 41 -6.15 0.71 -7.37
N GLN A 42 -6.51 1.99 -7.51
CA GLN A 42 -7.67 2.42 -8.31
C GLN A 42 -7.32 2.80 -9.74
N SER A 43 -6.13 3.32 -9.98
CA SER A 43 -5.72 3.86 -11.28
C SER A 43 -4.25 3.57 -11.61
N GLY A 44 -3.64 2.55 -11.02
CA GLY A 44 -2.27 2.16 -11.34
C GLY A 44 -1.20 3.24 -11.07
N CYS A 45 -1.51 4.26 -10.26
CA CYS A 45 -0.60 5.36 -9.97
C CYS A 45 -0.28 6.25 -11.20
N ASP A 46 -1.29 6.52 -12.04
CA ASP A 46 -1.16 7.35 -13.24
C ASP A 46 -0.59 8.75 -12.99
N LYS A 47 -0.92 9.39 -11.86
CA LYS A 47 -0.44 10.76 -11.53
C LYS A 47 0.74 10.77 -10.57
N CYS A 48 1.24 9.60 -10.17
CA CYS A 48 2.36 9.49 -9.27
C CYS A 48 3.68 9.83 -9.95
N THR A 49 4.54 10.56 -9.23
CA THR A 49 5.95 10.72 -9.60
C THR A 49 6.71 9.39 -9.53
N ASP A 50 7.84 9.28 -10.23
CA ASP A 50 8.66 8.05 -10.19
C ASP A 50 9.13 7.70 -8.77
N ARG A 51 9.37 8.72 -7.94
CA ARG A 51 9.72 8.51 -6.53
C ARG A 51 8.55 7.89 -5.77
N GLN A 52 7.33 8.40 -5.94
CA GLN A 52 6.13 7.85 -5.32
C GLN A 52 5.87 6.42 -5.80
N ARG A 53 5.96 6.16 -7.11
CA ARG A 53 5.81 4.81 -7.68
C ARG A 53 6.78 3.81 -7.05
N ARG A 54 8.06 4.16 -6.94
CA ARG A 54 9.06 3.30 -6.27
C ARG A 54 8.72 3.05 -4.81
N SER A 55 8.35 4.09 -4.07
CA SER A 55 7.95 3.97 -2.67
C SER A 55 6.72 3.07 -2.48
N ILE A 56 5.67 3.26 -3.28
CA ILE A 56 4.44 2.48 -3.20
C ILE A 56 4.71 1.02 -3.57
N ARG A 57 5.48 0.75 -4.62
CA ARG A 57 5.88 -0.62 -5.00
C ARG A 57 6.62 -1.33 -3.86
N LYS A 58 7.50 -0.63 -3.13
CA LYS A 58 8.17 -1.19 -1.93
C LYS A 58 7.15 -1.59 -0.85
N VAL A 59 6.19 -0.70 -0.54
CA VAL A 59 5.14 -0.98 0.45
C VAL A 59 4.27 -2.14 0.00
N ILE A 60 3.78 -2.13 -1.24
CA ILE A 60 2.94 -3.20 -1.81
C ILE A 60 3.69 -4.54 -1.77
N LYS A 61 4.96 -4.58 -2.20
CA LYS A 61 5.78 -5.80 -2.12
C LYS A 61 5.87 -6.32 -0.70
N HIS A 62 6.15 -5.44 0.27
CA HIS A 62 6.22 -5.82 1.67
C HIS A 62 4.88 -6.37 2.18
N LEU A 63 3.75 -5.74 1.82
CA LEU A 63 2.42 -6.18 2.23
C LEU A 63 2.04 -7.53 1.62
N ILE A 64 2.33 -7.77 0.35
CA ILE A 64 2.07 -9.07 -0.32
C ILE A 64 2.84 -10.19 0.39
N HIS A 65 4.12 -9.96 0.72
CA HIS A 65 5.01 -11.00 1.25
C HIS A 65 4.85 -11.22 2.76
N ASN A 66 4.64 -10.17 3.54
CA ASN A 66 4.71 -10.22 5.00
C ASN A 66 3.36 -9.97 5.69
N GLU A 67 2.42 -9.30 5.02
CA GLU A 67 1.17 -8.83 5.63
C GLU A 67 -0.05 -9.14 4.74
N ASN A 68 -0.09 -10.34 4.15
CA ASN A 68 -1.07 -10.75 3.13
C ASN A 68 -2.53 -10.52 3.57
N ASN A 69 -2.85 -10.72 4.86
CA ASN A 69 -4.18 -10.41 5.38
C ASN A 69 -4.56 -8.94 5.16
N TYR A 70 -3.66 -8.02 5.50
CA TYR A 70 -3.88 -6.59 5.30
C TYR A 70 -3.89 -6.21 3.82
N TRP A 71 -3.02 -6.84 3.00
CA TRP A 71 -3.05 -6.67 1.55
C TRP A 71 -4.44 -7.01 0.98
N ASN A 72 -4.99 -8.18 1.32
CA ASN A 72 -6.33 -8.57 0.86
C ASN A 72 -7.43 -7.61 1.29
N GLN A 73 -7.35 -7.06 2.51
CA GLN A 73 -8.30 -6.04 2.97
C GLN A 73 -8.21 -4.76 2.12
N LEU A 74 -7.00 -4.31 1.80
CA LEU A 74 -6.79 -3.12 0.96
C LEU A 74 -7.30 -3.36 -0.47
N VAL A 75 -7.01 -4.53 -1.04
CA VAL A 75 -7.50 -4.93 -2.37
C VAL A 75 -9.02 -4.94 -2.39
N ASN A 76 -9.67 -5.58 -1.43
CA ASN A 76 -11.13 -5.63 -1.38
C ASN A 76 -11.78 -4.25 -1.24
N MET A 77 -11.10 -3.30 -0.59
CA MET A 77 -11.60 -1.94 -0.38
C MET A 77 -11.38 -1.03 -1.61
N TYR A 78 -10.21 -1.12 -2.25
CA TYR A 78 -9.78 -0.14 -3.27
C TYR A 78 -9.70 -0.70 -4.68
N ASP A 79 -9.60 -2.01 -4.85
CA ASP A 79 -9.55 -2.68 -6.15
C ASP A 79 -10.41 -3.96 -6.14
N PRO A 80 -11.75 -3.84 -5.94
CA PRO A 80 -12.64 -4.99 -5.82
C PRO A 80 -12.67 -5.87 -7.09
N ASN A 81 -12.39 -5.27 -8.25
CA ASN A 81 -12.30 -5.98 -9.54
C ASN A 81 -10.92 -6.64 -9.76
N LYS A 82 -9.98 -6.41 -8.86
CA LYS A 82 -8.61 -6.94 -8.88
C LYS A 82 -7.86 -6.62 -10.17
N ILE A 83 -8.02 -5.41 -10.69
CA ILE A 83 -7.38 -4.96 -11.93
C ILE A 83 -5.89 -4.69 -11.66
N TYR A 84 -5.57 -3.84 -10.69
CA TYR A 84 -4.20 -3.40 -10.40
C TYR A 84 -3.50 -4.27 -9.37
N SER A 85 -4.24 -4.81 -8.40
CA SER A 85 -3.73 -5.76 -7.41
C SER A 85 -3.14 -7.00 -8.07
N LYS A 86 -3.80 -7.59 -9.08
CA LYS A 86 -3.25 -8.72 -9.86
C LYS A 86 -1.97 -8.35 -10.60
N MET A 87 -1.89 -7.14 -11.16
CA MET A 87 -0.68 -6.63 -11.80
C MET A 87 0.47 -6.58 -10.78
N TYR A 88 0.23 -5.98 -9.61
CA TYR A 88 1.24 -5.91 -8.55
C TYR A 88 1.62 -7.28 -7.97
N GLU A 89 0.66 -8.18 -7.76
CA GLU A 89 0.92 -9.55 -7.32
C GLU A 89 1.79 -10.31 -8.31
N ARG A 90 1.54 -10.15 -9.61
CA ARG A 90 2.38 -10.76 -10.65
C ARG A 90 3.79 -10.17 -10.68
N GLU A 91 3.90 -8.84 -10.58
CA GLU A 91 5.19 -8.15 -10.70
C GLU A 91 6.06 -8.23 -9.45
N LEU A 92 5.43 -8.28 -8.27
CA LEU A 92 6.10 -8.13 -6.98
C LEU A 92 5.98 -9.38 -6.10
N GLY A 93 5.08 -10.31 -6.41
CA GLY A 93 4.83 -11.54 -5.64
C GLY A 93 5.80 -12.68 -5.96
N THR A 94 6.63 -12.54 -6.99
CA THR A 94 7.73 -13.48 -7.27
C THR A 94 8.80 -13.38 -6.16
N ILE A 95 9.15 -14.54 -5.62
CA ILE A 95 10.18 -14.75 -4.58
C ILE A 95 11.57 -14.53 -5.20
#